data_AF-A0A529LQH6-F1
#
_entry.id   AF-A0A529LQH6-F1
#
_cell.length_a   1.000
_cell.length_b   1.000
_cell.length_c   1.000
_cell.angle_alpha   90.00
_cell.angle_beta   90.00
_cell.angle_gamma   90.00
#
_symmetry.space_group_name_H-M   'P 1'
#
loop_
_entity.id
_entity.type
_entity.pdbx_description
1 polymer ?
#
loop_
_entity_poly.entity_id
_entity_poly.type
_entity_poly.pdbx_seq_one_letter_code
_entity_poly.pdbx_strand_id
1 'polypeptide(L)' 'MRVAIEDLPALHRDGKKIGVTSVCSAHPLVLKAALRHGRETGTTVLIEATCNQVNHLG' A
#
# COMPACT_ATOMS: atom_id res chain seq x y z
N MET A 1 -7.86 0.22 -9.65
CA MET A 1 -7.33 1.59 -9.84
C MET A 1 -5.84 1.62 -9.53
N ARG A 2 -5.00 2.01 -10.50
CA ARG A 2 -3.56 2.16 -10.29
C ARG A 2 -3.23 3.63 -10.09
N VAL A 3 -2.52 3.93 -9.01
CA VAL A 3 -2.07 5.27 -8.61
C VAL A 3 -0.69 5.16 -7.97
N ALA A 4 0.18 6.12 -8.22
CA ALA A 4 1.44 6.24 -7.49
C ALA A 4 1.21 7.03 -6.19
N ILE A 5 1.98 6.75 -5.14
CA ILE A 5 1.76 7.40 -3.84
C ILE A 5 2.01 8.92 -3.93
N GLU A 6 2.90 9.32 -4.83
CA GLU A 6 3.28 10.69 -5.14
C GLU A 6 2.13 11.49 -5.76
N ASP A 7 1.17 10.83 -6.40
CA ASP A 7 0.02 11.47 -7.06
C ASP A 7 -1.11 11.81 -6.08
N LEU A 8 -1.18 11.09 -4.94
CA LEU A 8 -2.29 11.21 -3.98
C LEU A 8 -2.49 12.64 -3.44
N PRO A 9 -1.45 13.43 -3.11
CA PRO A 9 -1.64 14.80 -2.66
C PRO A 9 -2.31 15.69 -3.71
N ALA A 10 -1.96 15.54 -5.00
CA ALA A 10 -2.58 16.31 -6.08
C ALA A 10 -4.04 15.90 -6.28
N LEU A 11 -4.31 14.60 -6.35
CA LEU A 11 -5.66 14.06 -6.51
C LEU A 11 -6.59 14.48 -5.36
N HIS A 12 -6.08 14.50 -4.12
CA HIS A 12 -6.84 14.99 -2.97
C HIS A 12 -7.16 16.49 -3.09
N ARG A 13 -6.17 17.33 -3.45
CA ARG A 13 -6.40 18.77 -3.67
C ARG A 13 -7.44 19.03 -4.77
N ASP A 14 -7.49 18.17 -5.79
CA ASP A 14 -8.48 18.21 -6.87
C ASP A 14 -9.87 17.66 -6.46
N GLY A 15 -10.07 17.37 -5.17
CA GLY A 15 -11.34 16.88 -4.62
C GLY A 15 -11.66 15.43 -5.00
N LYS A 16 -10.71 14.68 -5.56
CA LYS A 16 -10.92 13.27 -5.88
C LYS A 16 -10.88 12.44 -4.60
N LYS A 17 -11.90 11.60 -4.40
CA LYS A 17 -12.01 10.68 -3.26
C LYS A 17 -11.23 9.38 -3.53
N ILE A 18 -9.91 9.53 -3.65
CA ILE A 18 -8.97 8.44 -3.94
C ILE A 18 -8.06 8.27 -2.74
N GLY A 19 -7.86 7.03 -2.31
CA GLY A 19 -6.88 6.67 -1.28
C GLY A 19 -6.23 5.33 -1.59
N VAL A 20 -5.15 5.03 -0.88
CA VAL A 20 -4.47 3.74 -0.91
C VAL A 20 -4.40 3.21 0.51
N THR A 21 -4.80 1.95 0.72
CA THR A 21 -4.66 1.29 2.02
C THR A 21 -3.18 0.98 2.27
N SER A 22 -2.64 1.45 3.40
CA SER A 22 -1.33 1.05 3.88
C SER A 22 -1.43 -0.25 4.68
N VAL A 23 -0.77 -1.31 4.19
CA VAL A 23 -0.72 -2.62 4.86
C VAL A 23 0.58 -2.76 5.63
N CYS A 24 0.54 -2.43 6.92
CA CYS A 24 1.71 -2.45 7.82
C CYS A 24 1.86 -3.79 8.56
N SER A 25 2.04 -4.90 7.83
CA SER A 25 2.18 -6.23 8.43
C SER A 25 3.32 -7.01 7.80
N ALA A 26 4.12 -7.68 8.64
CA ALA A 26 5.15 -8.62 8.20
C ALA A 26 4.61 -10.07 8.06
N HIS A 27 3.36 -10.34 8.44
CA HIS A 27 2.83 -11.70 8.45
C HIS A 27 2.63 -12.21 7.01
N PRO A 28 3.24 -13.36 6.61
CA PRO A 28 3.23 -13.81 5.21
C PRO A 28 1.82 -13.99 4.61
N LEU A 29 0.86 -14.46 5.40
CA LEU A 29 -0.53 -14.60 4.94
C LEU A 29 -1.22 -13.25 4.68
N VAL A 30 -0.89 -12.22 5.45
CA VAL A 30 -1.47 -10.87 5.26
C VAL A 30 -0.92 -10.27 3.98
N LEU A 31 0.40 -10.37 3.76
CA LEU A 31 1.05 -9.91 2.52
C LEU A 31 0.47 -10.63 1.29
N LYS A 32 0.31 -11.96 1.37
CA LYS A 32 -0.29 -12.75 0.29
C LYS A 32 -1.75 -12.34 0.02
N ALA A 33 -2.54 -12.10 1.06
CA ALA A 33 -3.92 -11.65 0.92
C ALA A 33 -4.00 -10.26 0.27
N ALA A 34 -3.18 -9.31 0.72
CA ALA A 34 -3.12 -7.96 0.16
C ALA A 34 -2.74 -7.96 -1.33
N LEU A 35 -1.69 -8.69 -1.71
CA LEU A 35 -1.25 -8.81 -3.10
C LEU A 35 -2.31 -9.48 -3.99
N ARG A 36 -2.95 -10.56 -3.51
CA ARG A 36 -4.04 -11.23 -4.23
C ARG A 36 -5.23 -10.29 -4.43
N HIS A 37 -5.64 -9.59 -3.37
CA HIS A 37 -6.73 -8.62 -3.44
C HIS A 37 -6.43 -7.48 -4.42
N GLY A 38 -5.22 -6.93 -4.39
CA GLY A 38 -4.80 -5.89 -5.32
C GLY A 38 -4.81 -6.37 -6.78
N ARG A 39 -4.34 -7.60 -7.02
CA ARG A 39 -4.41 -8.22 -8.36
C ARG A 39 -5.85 -8.44 -8.82
N GLU A 40 -6.71 -8.98 -7.97
CA GLU A 40 -8.11 -9.29 -8.28
C GLU A 40 -8.94 -8.02 -8.53
N THR A 41 -8.66 -6.94 -7.81
CA THR A 41 -9.37 -5.65 -7.95
C THR A 41 -8.68 -4.65 -8.88
N GLY A 42 -7.49 -5.00 -9.40
CA GLY A 42 -6.65 -4.13 -10.21
C GLY A 42 -6.23 -2.84 -9.49
N THR A 43 -6.05 -2.89 -8.16
CA THR A 43 -5.68 -1.74 -7.31
C THR A 43 -4.20 -1.72 -6.97
N THR A 44 -3.63 -0.52 -6.74
CA THR A 44 -2.28 -0.38 -6.16
C THR A 44 -2.28 -0.93 -4.73
N VAL A 45 -1.23 -1.70 -4.39
CA VAL A 45 -1.00 -2.21 -3.03
C VAL A 45 0.19 -1.46 -2.43
N LEU A 46 -0.01 -0.84 -1.26
CA LEU A 46 1.06 -0.23 -0.46
C LEU A 46 1.36 -1.14 0.74
N ILE A 47 2.62 -1.57 0.84
CA ILE A 47 3.13 -2.36 1.95
C ILE A 47 4.20 -1.51 2.64
N GLU A 48 4.09 -1.35 3.95
CA GLU A 48 5.04 -0.59 4.74
C GLU A 48 5.64 -1.47 5.84
N ALA A 49 6.89 -1.18 6.19
CA ALA A 49 7.59 -1.79 7.31
C ALA A 49 8.19 -0.69 8.20
N THR A 50 8.13 -0.90 9.50
CA THR A 50 8.81 -0.04 10.47
C THR A 50 10.29 -0.44 10.59
N CYS A 51 11.14 0.46 11.10
CA CYS A 51 12.56 0.16 11.34
C CYS A 51 12.77 -0.99 12.35
N ASN A 52 11.81 -1.21 13.25
CA ASN A 52 11.85 -2.35 14.18
C ASN A 52 11.55 -3.69 13.49
N GLN A 53 10.87 -3.68 12.34
CA GLN A 53 10.60 -4.88 11.54
C GLN A 53 11.67 -5.13 10.47
N VAL A 54 12.23 -4.06 9.90
CA VAL A 54 13.24 -4.12 8.85
C VAL A 54 14.28 -3.04 9.12
N ASN A 55 15.52 -3.46 9.37
CA ASN A 55 16.67 -2.57 9.45
C ASN A 55 17.93 -3.31 8.93
N HIS A 56 19.09 -2.68 9.06
CA HIS A 56 20.36 -3.20 8.56
C HIS A 56 20.88 -4.44 9.31
N LEU A 57 20.31 -4.77 10.48
CA LEU A 57 20.65 -5.92 11.31
C LEU A 57 19.77 -7.15 11.01
N GLY A 58 18.73 -6.99 10.21
CA GLY A 58 17.60 -7.93 10.12
C GLY A 58 16.55 -7.68 11.19
#